data_AF-A0A4Y8CDX6-F1
#
_entry.id   AF-A0A4Y8CDX6-F1
#
_cell.length_a   1.000
_cell.length_b   1.000
_cell.length_c   1.000
_cell.angle_alpha   90.00
_cell.angle_beta   90.00
_cell.angle_gamma   90.00
#
_symmetry.space_group_name_H-M   'P 1'
#
loop_
_entity.id
_entity.type
_entity.pdbx_description
1 polymer ?
#
loop_
_entity_poly.entity_id
_entity_poly.type
_entity_poly.pdbx_seq_one_letter_code
_entity_poly.pdbx_strand_id
1 'polypeptide(L)' 'MQNFKELNEKIAWQKVDHLLPVIVQDAKTCEVLMLGFMNNEALEKSLESGKVVFFSR' A
#
# COMPACT_ATOMS: atom_id res chain seq x y z
N MET A 1 -6.60 -15.25 -10.02
CA MET A 1 -6.41 -14.35 -8.85
C MET A 1 -4.97 -13.90 -8.88
N GLN A 2 -4.69 -12.63 -9.18
CA GLN A 2 -3.32 -12.11 -9.13
C GLN A 2 -2.79 -12.29 -7.71
N ASN A 3 -1.62 -12.91 -7.59
CA ASN A 3 -1.04 -13.37 -6.34
C ASN A 3 -0.44 -12.16 -5.61
N PHE A 4 -1.19 -11.54 -4.69
CA PHE A 4 -0.77 -10.31 -3.99
C PHE A 4 0.58 -10.43 -3.27
N LYS A 5 1.01 -11.66 -2.96
CA LYS A 5 2.33 -11.98 -2.44
C LYS A 5 3.48 -11.57 -3.39
N GLU A 6 3.30 -11.80 -4.70
CA GLU A 6 4.30 -11.42 -5.71
C GLU A 6 4.44 -9.90 -5.83
N LEU A 7 3.38 -9.13 -5.52
CA LEU A 7 3.47 -7.67 -5.48
C LEU A 7 4.34 -7.21 -4.31
N ASN A 8 4.15 -7.80 -3.14
CA ASN A 8 4.91 -7.46 -1.93
C ASN A 8 6.42 -7.72 -2.11
N GLU A 9 6.78 -8.82 -2.78
CA GLU A 9 8.17 -9.18 -3.10
C GLU A 9 8.83 -8.25 -4.13
N LYS A 10 8.05 -7.65 -5.03
CA LYS A 10 8.57 -6.72 -6.07
C LYS A 10 8.84 -5.31 -5.53
N ILE A 11 8.38 -4.98 -4.33
CA ILE A 11 8.58 -3.66 -3.73
C ILE A 11 10.01 -3.54 -3.21
N ALA A 12 10.70 -2.48 -3.61
CA ALA A 12 12.04 -2.16 -3.13
C ALA A 12 12.00 -1.53 -1.72
N TRP A 13 11.65 -2.32 -0.71
CA TRP A 13 11.46 -1.86 0.68
C TRP A 13 12.65 -1.11 1.27
N GLN A 14 13.89 -1.52 0.93
CA GLN A 14 15.12 -0.86 1.38
C GLN A 14 15.26 0.56 0.82
N LYS A 15 14.70 0.85 -0.37
CA LYS A 15 14.77 2.19 -0.99
C LYS A 15 13.87 3.21 -0.28
N VAL A 16 12.89 2.74 0.46
CA VAL A 16 11.86 3.55 1.13
C VAL A 16 11.93 3.41 2.64
N ASP A 17 13.07 2.98 3.20
CA ASP A 17 13.28 2.79 4.64
C ASP A 17 12.19 1.93 5.31
N HIS A 18 11.72 0.89 4.62
CA HIS A 18 10.60 0.02 5.02
C HIS A 18 9.25 0.73 5.21
N LEU A 19 9.12 1.98 4.74
CA LEU A 19 7.94 2.81 4.85
C LEU A 19 7.50 3.30 3.46
N LEU A 20 6.59 2.55 2.85
CA LEU A 20 6.12 2.80 1.48
C LEU A 20 5.16 4.00 1.45
N PRO A 21 5.41 5.04 0.64
CA PRO A 21 4.41 6.07 0.35
C PRO A 21 3.30 5.49 -0.53
N VAL A 22 2.05 5.70 -0.14
CA VAL A 22 0.86 5.18 -0.82
C VAL A 22 -0.10 6.31 -1.13
N ILE A 23 -0.41 6.49 -2.42
CA ILE A 23 -1.40 7.45 -2.89
C ILE A 23 -2.74 6.74 -3.00
N VAL A 24 -3.77 7.28 -2.34
CA VAL A 24 -5.15 6.83 -2.51
C VAL A 24 -5.84 7.76 -3.49
N GLN A 25 -6.50 7.15 -4.46
CA GLN A 25 -7.18 7.83 -5.55
C GLN A 25 -8.61 7.31 -5.66
N ASP A 26 -9.55 8.17 -6.04
CA ASP A 26 -10.88 7.71 -6.44
C ASP A 26 -10.78 6.91 -7.74
N ALA A 27 -11.31 5.69 -7.72
CA ALA A 27 -11.19 4.75 -8.83
C ALA A 27 -11.97 5.15 -10.11
N LYS A 28 -12.92 6.10 -10.01
CA LYS A 28 -13.75 6.55 -11.14
C LYS A 28 -13.29 7.90 -11.68
N THR A 29 -12.98 8.84 -10.80
CA THR A 29 -12.62 10.22 -11.19
C THR A 29 -11.12 10.42 -11.36
N CYS A 30 -10.30 9.47 -10.90
CA CYS A 30 -8.86 9.62 -10.82
C CYS A 30 -8.42 10.80 -9.94
N GLU A 31 -9.27 11.26 -9.03
CA GLU A 31 -8.93 12.31 -8.07
C GLU A 31 -8.03 11.75 -6.97
N VAL A 32 -6.91 12.43 -6.70
CA VAL A 32 -6.02 12.07 -5.58
C VAL A 32 -6.68 12.50 -4.28
N LEU A 33 -7.04 11.53 -3.45
CA LEU A 33 -7.74 11.76 -2.18
C LEU A 33 -6.75 12.01 -1.03
N MET A 34 -5.68 11.22 -0.97
CA MET A 34 -4.68 11.33 0.11
C MET A 34 -3.34 10.67 -0.24
N LEU A 35 -2.32 11.07 0.49
CA LEU A 35 -1.03 10.39 0.60
C LEU A 35 -0.89 9.84 2.02
N GLY A 36 -0.59 8.56 2.15
CA GLY A 36 -0.27 7.91 3.42
C GLY A 36 0.98 7.05 3.32
N PHE A 37 1.30 6.37 4.41
CA PHE A 37 2.45 5.48 4.48
C PHE A 37 2.04 4.10 4.98
N MET A 38 2.67 3.05 4.46
CA MET A 38 2.44 1.66 4.84
C MET A 38 3.76 0.95 5.08
N ASN A 39 3.85 0.18 6.16
CA ASN A 39 4.88 -0.84 6.30
C ASN A 39 4.40 -2.14 5.61
N ASN A 40 5.23 -3.19 5.63
CA ASN A 40 4.93 -4.46 4.99
C ASN A 40 3.62 -5.09 5.55
N GLU A 41 3.46 -5.10 6.88
CA GLU A 41 2.26 -5.63 7.54
C GLU A 41 0.98 -4.86 7.19
N ALA A 42 1.03 -3.53 7.14
CA ALA A 42 -0.11 -2.70 6.77
C ALA A 42 -0.54 -2.93 5.32
N LEU A 43 0.42 -3.16 4.42
CA LEU A 43 0.14 -3.53 3.03
C LEU A 43 -0.54 -4.91 2.96
N GLU A 44 -0.02 -5.91 3.66
CA GLU A 44 -0.60 -7.26 3.71
C GLU A 44 -2.05 -7.23 4.23
N LYS A 45 -2.29 -6.56 5.37
CA LYS A 45 -3.64 -6.38 5.91
C LYS A 45 -4.56 -5.63 4.95
N SER A 46 -4.04 -4.67 4.20
CA SER A 46 -4.83 -3.94 3.21
C SER A 46 -5.30 -4.83 2.07
N LEU A 47 -4.42 -5.72 1.61
CA LEU A 47 -4.70 -6.67 0.53
C LEU A 47 -5.66 -7.77 0.98
N GLU A 48 -5.52 -8.27 2.21
CA GLU A 48 -6.41 -9.31 2.77
C GLU A 48 -7.81 -8.79 3.07
N SER A 49 -7.92 -7.59 3.66
CA SER A 49 -9.21 -7.03 4.09
C SER A 49 -9.95 -6.28 2.99
N GLY A 50 -9.26 -5.90 1.90
CA GLY A 50 -9.80 -5.01 0.87
C GLY A 50 -10.05 -3.58 1.37
N LYS A 51 -9.53 -3.23 2.55
CA LYS A 51 -9.63 -1.89 3.15
C LYS A 51 -8.25 -1.29 3.31
N VAL A 52 -8.12 0.01 3.09
CA VAL A 52 -6.84 0.70 3.25
C VAL A 52 -6.44 0.72 4.74
N VAL A 53 -5.25 0.21 5.06
CA VAL A 53 -4.65 0.23 6.39
C VAL A 53 -3.32 0.99 6.31
N PHE A 54 -3.20 2.08 7.07
CA PHE A 54 -1.97 2.88 7.14
C PHE A 54 -1.12 2.52 8.36
N PHE A 55 0.16 2.84 8.28
CA PHE A 55 1.08 2.78 9.40
C PHE A 55 1.34 4.19 9.94
N SER A 56 1.12 4.40 11.24
CA SER A 56 1.52 5.62 11.95
C SER A 56 2.87 5.38 12.61
N ARG A 57 3.83 6.25 12.32
CA ARG A 57 5.14 6.30 12.96
C ARG A 57 5.08 6.97 14.33
#